data_AF-A0A6B2LCB6-F1
#
_entry.id   AF-A0A6B2LCB6-F1
#
_cell.length_a   1.000
_cell.length_b   1.000
_cell.length_c   1.000
_cell.angle_alpha   90.00
_cell.angle_beta   90.00
_cell.angle_gamma   90.00
#
_symmetry.space_group_name_H-M   'P 1'
#
loop_
_entity.id
_entity.type
_entity.pdbx_description
1 polymer ?
#
loop_
_entity_poly.entity_id
_entity_poly.type
_entity_poly.pdbx_seq_one_letter_code
_entity_poly.pdbx_strand_id
1 'polypeptide(L)'
;MWGGSSDDICNRFFDKPLQFIFTPNSMTFLNGEHSLLDGQPVGILTFWMLKREQMNKGDFSGQLDQKLNEPYHLPFELNEELHSSLRMAYQNFKDLIDNTSLTLFDYKTYGNKFIGTILKTSPDTFVQIALQLAYFQQQNKFCACYEPISMKHFNYGRTETCRSLTKECKDFVLSVLDDNLPPETKKQLFYKAVDAQRQYIKEGKKGKGIDRHLLGLKLLMIENNEPLHPLFKDPVFINSSTWRLSTSPYLTPMFLTSAFGPVVPDGYGITYKIKEDEIFFHIANWKDCAA
;
A
#
# COMPACT_ATOMS: atom_id res chain seq x y z
N MET A 1 -9.42 5.56 1.98
CA MET A 1 -10.45 6.61 1.80
C MET A 1 -11.34 6.62 3.01
N TRP A 2 -11.24 7.69 3.78
CA TRP A 2 -12.11 7.96 4.92
C TRP A 2 -13.40 8.52 4.33
N GLY A 3 -14.39 7.66 4.08
CA GLY A 3 -15.64 8.08 3.45
C GLY A 3 -16.38 9.15 4.27
N GLY A 4 -16.93 10.14 3.55
CA GLY A 4 -18.24 10.77 3.79
C GLY A 4 -18.41 11.80 4.92
N SER A 5 -18.18 13.09 4.65
CA SER A 5 -18.43 14.21 5.60
C SER A 5 -17.71 14.08 6.97
N SER A 6 -17.72 15.15 7.77
CA SER A 6 -17.17 15.13 9.14
C SER A 6 -17.88 14.14 10.06
N ASP A 7 -19.06 13.66 9.68
CA ASP A 7 -19.97 12.94 10.56
C ASP A 7 -19.82 11.40 10.44
N ASP A 8 -19.23 10.89 9.35
CA ASP A 8 -18.97 9.45 9.20
C ASP A 8 -17.86 8.92 10.11
N ILE A 9 -17.05 9.81 10.69
CA ILE A 9 -15.89 9.44 11.50
C ILE A 9 -16.31 8.68 12.77
N CYS A 10 -17.51 8.96 13.27
CA CYS A 10 -18.07 8.35 14.46
C CYS A 10 -18.71 6.98 14.19
N ASN A 11 -18.90 6.60 12.92
CA ASN A 11 -19.61 5.39 12.53
C ASN A 11 -18.65 4.24 12.16
N ARG A 12 -17.60 4.04 12.94
CA ARG A 12 -16.53 3.04 12.69
C ARG A 12 -16.07 2.41 14.00
N PHE A 13 -15.56 1.18 13.90
CA PHE A 13 -14.86 0.49 14.98
C PHE A 13 -13.55 -0.06 14.41
N PHE A 14 -12.49 0.76 14.42
CA PHE A 14 -11.23 0.49 13.69
C PHE A 14 -10.51 -0.79 14.12
N ASP A 15 -10.75 -1.28 15.35
CA ASP A 15 -10.20 -2.56 15.82
C ASP A 15 -10.88 -3.78 15.16
N LYS A 16 -12.01 -3.61 14.45
CA LYS A 16 -12.59 -4.72 13.69
C LYS A 16 -11.73 -5.04 12.46
N PRO A 17 -11.34 -6.32 12.25
CA PRO A 17 -10.44 -6.71 11.17
C PRO A 17 -10.91 -6.31 9.78
N LEU A 18 -12.22 -6.34 9.55
CA LEU A 18 -12.82 -5.97 8.28
C LEU A 18 -14.15 -5.26 8.54
N GLN A 19 -14.31 -4.08 7.94
CA GLN A 19 -15.54 -3.29 7.99
C GLN A 19 -16.01 -3.01 6.56
N PHE A 20 -17.28 -3.32 6.30
CA PHE A 20 -17.96 -2.97 5.05
C PHE A 20 -18.72 -1.66 5.27
N ILE A 21 -18.44 -0.67 4.43
CA ILE A 21 -19.00 0.67 4.56
C ILE A 21 -19.88 0.91 3.34
N PHE A 22 -21.17 1.14 3.57
CA PHE A 22 -22.14 1.49 2.54
C PHE A 22 -22.58 2.92 2.77
N THR A 23 -22.40 3.76 1.76
CA THR A 23 -22.73 5.19 1.86
C THR A 23 -24.05 5.49 1.13
N PRO A 24 -24.79 6.55 1.52
CA PRO A 24 -26.05 6.91 0.89
C PRO A 24 -25.94 7.25 -0.60
N ASN A 25 -24.75 7.62 -1.09
CA ASN A 25 -24.48 7.88 -2.51
C ASN A 25 -24.04 6.62 -3.27
N SER A 26 -24.33 5.43 -2.73
CA SER A 26 -24.05 4.13 -3.34
C SER A 26 -22.57 3.80 -3.53
N MET A 27 -21.66 4.54 -2.88
CA MET A 27 -20.27 4.09 -2.79
C MET A 27 -20.12 3.05 -1.68
N THR A 28 -19.34 2.01 -1.98
CA THR A 28 -19.00 0.96 -1.02
C THR A 28 -17.50 0.95 -0.80
N PHE A 29 -17.10 0.92 0.47
CA PHE A 29 -15.70 0.86 0.88
C PHE A 29 -15.45 -0.34 1.78
N LEU A 30 -14.18 -0.75 1.82
CA LEU A 30 -13.67 -1.68 2.79
C LEU A 30 -12.60 -0.99 3.61
N ASN A 31 -12.73 -1.11 4.93
CA ASN A 31 -11.65 -0.79 5.84
C ASN A 31 -11.13 -2.09 6.46
N GLY A 32 -9.81 -2.31 6.39
CA GLY A 32 -9.15 -3.50 6.90
C GLY A 32 -8.12 -3.14 7.95
N GLU A 33 -8.19 -3.77 9.12
CA GLU A 33 -7.14 -3.69 10.13
C GLU A 33 -5.99 -4.61 9.69
N HIS A 34 -4.79 -4.03 9.57
CA HIS A 34 -3.70 -4.60 8.81
C HIS A 34 -2.85 -5.62 9.60
N SER A 35 -3.01 -5.69 10.93
CA SER A 35 -2.29 -6.65 11.78
C SER A 35 -2.67 -8.10 11.44
N LEU A 36 -3.93 -8.36 11.10
CA LEU A 36 -4.44 -9.69 10.76
C LEU A 36 -4.46 -9.97 9.25
N LEU A 37 -4.66 -8.95 8.42
CA LEU A 37 -4.97 -9.11 7.01
C LEU A 37 -4.03 -8.30 6.11
N ASP A 38 -3.48 -8.94 5.07
CA ASP A 38 -2.87 -8.21 3.97
C ASP A 38 -3.92 -7.79 2.92
N GLY A 39 -3.55 -6.93 1.97
CA GLY A 39 -4.46 -6.53 0.89
C GLY A 39 -4.91 -7.69 -0.01
N GLN A 40 -4.05 -8.70 -0.23
CA GLN A 40 -4.37 -9.80 -1.15
C GLN A 40 -5.51 -10.72 -0.66
N PRO A 41 -5.52 -11.25 0.59
CA PRO A 41 -6.66 -11.99 1.13
C PRO A 41 -7.98 -11.20 1.05
N VAL A 42 -7.95 -9.92 1.42
CA VAL A 42 -9.13 -9.04 1.36
C VAL A 42 -9.63 -8.93 -0.08
N GLY A 43 -8.73 -8.71 -1.04
CA GLY A 43 -9.08 -8.65 -2.46
C GLY A 43 -9.68 -9.95 -3.02
N ILE A 44 -9.22 -11.12 -2.56
CA ILE A 44 -9.77 -12.43 -2.94
C ILE A 44 -11.18 -12.61 -2.37
N LEU A 45 -11.37 -12.30 -1.08
CA LEU A 45 -12.68 -12.37 -0.41
C LEU A 45 -13.69 -11.49 -1.14
N THR A 46 -13.34 -10.23 -1.42
CA THR A 46 -14.25 -9.31 -2.12
C THR A 46 -14.55 -9.77 -3.54
N PHE A 47 -13.54 -10.27 -4.28
CA PHE A 47 -13.76 -10.84 -5.60
C PHE A 47 -14.77 -11.98 -5.56
N TRP A 48 -14.63 -12.90 -4.60
CA TRP A 48 -15.55 -14.02 -4.42
C TRP A 48 -16.97 -13.56 -4.08
N MET A 49 -17.12 -12.62 -3.13
CA MET A 49 -18.43 -12.08 -2.72
C MET A 49 -19.17 -11.46 -3.91
N LEU A 50 -18.49 -10.59 -4.66
CA LEU A 50 -19.11 -9.87 -5.77
C LEU A 50 -19.37 -10.78 -6.98
N LYS A 51 -18.48 -11.74 -7.25
CA LYS A 51 -18.74 -12.74 -8.29
C LYS A 51 -19.95 -13.59 -7.97
N ARG A 52 -20.11 -13.99 -6.71
CA ARG A 52 -21.27 -14.78 -6.26
C ARG A 52 -22.57 -14.00 -6.41
N GLU A 53 -22.58 -12.73 -6.03
CA GLU A 53 -23.73 -11.84 -6.23
C GLU A 53 -24.13 -11.73 -7.71
N GLN A 54 -23.15 -11.46 -8.58
CA GLN A 54 -23.35 -11.40 -10.04
C GLN A 54 -23.89 -12.71 -10.63
N MET A 55 -23.35 -13.86 -10.21
CA MET A 55 -23.77 -15.18 -10.70
C MET A 55 -25.17 -15.57 -10.24
N ASN A 56 -25.54 -15.22 -9.01
CA ASN A 56 -26.85 -15.51 -8.45
C ASN A 56 -27.94 -14.56 -8.98
N LYS A 57 -27.60 -13.58 -9.83
CA LYS A 57 -28.51 -12.54 -10.37
C LYS A 57 -29.32 -11.81 -9.27
N GLY A 58 -28.83 -11.81 -8.03
CA GLY A 58 -29.62 -11.35 -6.89
C GLY A 58 -30.93 -12.12 -6.72
N ASP A 59 -30.90 -13.46 -6.74
CA ASP A 59 -32.06 -14.24 -6.30
C ASP A 59 -32.35 -13.98 -4.81
N PHE A 60 -33.20 -13.00 -4.56
CA PHE A 60 -33.73 -12.62 -3.24
C PHE A 60 -35.10 -13.26 -2.99
N SER A 61 -35.50 -14.28 -3.79
CA SER A 61 -36.79 -14.97 -3.62
C SER A 61 -36.83 -15.93 -2.43
N GLY A 62 -35.72 -16.03 -1.69
CA GLY A 62 -35.62 -16.80 -0.46
C GLY A 62 -36.75 -16.42 0.50
N GLN A 63 -37.60 -17.38 0.83
CA GLN A 63 -38.62 -17.21 1.85
C GLN A 63 -37.96 -17.36 3.22
N LEU A 64 -38.39 -16.54 4.18
CA LEU A 64 -37.97 -16.70 5.56
C LEU A 64 -38.61 -17.97 6.10
N ASP A 65 -37.80 -19.00 6.33
CA ASP A 65 -38.25 -20.24 6.96
C ASP A 65 -38.76 -19.99 8.40
N GLN A 66 -38.29 -18.91 9.04
CA GLN A 66 -38.63 -18.52 10.41
C GLN A 66 -38.60 -16.99 10.58
N LYS A 67 -39.39 -16.48 11.52
CA LYS A 67 -39.34 -15.07 11.95
C LYS A 67 -37.96 -14.76 12.53
N LEU A 68 -37.27 -13.77 11.97
CA LEU A 68 -35.99 -13.29 12.51
C LEU A 68 -36.21 -12.50 13.80
N ASN A 69 -35.23 -12.56 14.71
CA ASN A 69 -35.19 -11.69 15.88
C ASN A 69 -34.83 -10.28 15.45
N GLU A 70 -35.42 -9.28 16.11
CA GLU A 70 -35.03 -7.89 15.94
C GLU A 70 -33.57 -7.68 16.36
N PRO A 71 -32.78 -6.88 15.62
CA PRO A 71 -31.44 -6.51 16.03
C PRO A 71 -31.42 -5.87 17.41
N TYR A 72 -30.46 -6.30 18.24
CA TYR A 72 -30.27 -5.73 19.58
C TYR A 72 -29.36 -4.51 19.52
N HIS A 73 -29.85 -3.36 19.98
CA HIS A 73 -29.03 -2.17 20.17
C HIS A 73 -28.02 -2.41 21.30
N LEU A 74 -26.74 -2.13 21.06
CA LEU A 74 -25.68 -2.23 22.06
C LEU A 74 -25.53 -0.87 22.77
N PRO A 75 -26.07 -0.70 23.99
CA PRO A 75 -25.92 0.56 24.72
C PRO A 75 -24.48 0.71 25.22
N PHE A 76 -23.97 1.94 25.16
CA PHE A 76 -22.75 2.35 25.84
C PHE A 76 -23.12 3.31 26.97
N GLU A 77 -22.77 2.95 28.20
CA GLU A 77 -22.87 3.85 29.34
C GLU A 77 -21.60 4.70 29.40
N LEU A 78 -21.75 6.00 29.17
CA LEU A 78 -20.64 6.94 29.13
C LEU A 78 -20.51 7.67 30.47
N ASN A 79 -19.31 7.67 31.02
CA ASN A 79 -18.94 8.52 32.15
C ASN A 79 -18.16 9.75 31.63
N GLU A 80 -17.83 10.69 32.53
CA GLU A 80 -17.11 11.91 32.16
C GLU A 80 -15.72 11.64 31.53
N GLU A 81 -15.04 10.59 31.98
CA GLU A 81 -13.74 10.17 31.42
C GLU A 81 -13.87 9.69 29.96
N LEU A 82 -14.89 8.88 29.66
CA LEU A 82 -15.19 8.41 28.32
C LEU A 82 -15.62 9.57 27.41
N HIS A 83 -16.44 10.50 27.92
CA HIS A 83 -16.78 11.71 27.17
C HIS A 83 -15.53 12.55 26.84
N SER A 84 -14.59 12.67 27.76
CA SER A 84 -13.31 13.36 27.52
C SER A 84 -12.48 12.63 26.46
N SER A 85 -12.39 11.31 26.57
CA SER A 85 -11.67 10.46 25.60
C SER A 85 -12.24 10.55 24.19
N LEU A 86 -13.57 10.58 24.05
CA LEU A 86 -14.25 10.76 22.77
C LEU A 86 -13.94 12.13 22.14
N ARG A 87 -13.91 13.21 22.93
CA ARG A 87 -13.55 14.55 22.43
C ARG A 87 -12.10 14.59 21.94
N MET A 88 -11.17 13.99 22.68
CA MET A 88 -9.76 13.90 22.28
C MET A 88 -9.60 13.05 21.01
N ALA A 89 -10.27 11.89 20.94
CA ALA A 89 -10.21 11.02 19.76
C ALA A 89 -10.78 11.71 18.52
N TYR A 90 -11.90 12.43 18.65
CA TYR A 90 -12.48 13.23 17.58
C TYR A 90 -11.49 14.28 17.06
N GLN A 91 -10.87 15.04 17.96
CA GLN A 91 -9.92 16.09 17.58
C GLN A 91 -8.68 15.47 16.89
N ASN A 92 -8.11 14.41 17.45
CA ASN A 92 -6.97 13.71 16.85
C ASN A 92 -7.28 13.20 15.43
N PHE A 93 -8.47 12.63 15.24
CA PHE A 93 -8.89 12.13 13.93
C PHE A 93 -9.12 13.27 12.93
N LYS A 94 -9.71 14.37 13.40
CA LYS A 94 -9.88 15.59 12.59
C LYS A 94 -8.53 16.14 12.16
N ASP A 95 -7.58 16.29 13.08
CA ASP A 95 -6.22 16.78 12.78
C ASP A 95 -5.51 15.86 11.78
N LEU A 96 -5.68 14.54 11.91
CA LEU A 96 -5.14 13.56 10.98
C LEU A 96 -5.72 13.73 9.56
N ILE A 97 -7.05 13.87 9.43
CA ILE A 97 -7.69 14.13 8.12
C ILE A 97 -7.20 15.46 7.56
N ASP A 98 -7.21 16.51 8.37
CA ASP A 98 -6.85 17.86 7.96
C ASP A 98 -5.39 17.91 7.48
N ASN A 99 -4.50 17.10 8.06
CA ASN A 99 -3.11 16.94 7.62
C ASN A 99 -2.90 15.92 6.48
N THR A 100 -3.91 15.13 6.11
CA THR A 100 -3.78 14.14 5.02
C THR A 100 -4.06 14.81 3.68
N SER A 101 -3.09 14.74 2.76
CA SER A 101 -3.28 15.03 1.34
C SER A 101 -3.46 13.73 0.58
N LEU A 102 -4.44 13.71 -0.33
CA LEU A 102 -4.71 12.57 -1.18
C LEU A 102 -4.96 13.00 -2.63
N THR A 103 -4.16 12.45 -3.55
CA THR A 103 -4.30 12.64 -4.99
C THR A 103 -4.64 11.32 -5.68
N LEU A 104 -5.68 11.33 -6.51
CA LEU A 104 -5.98 10.27 -7.48
C LEU A 104 -5.42 10.69 -8.84
N PHE A 105 -4.63 9.83 -9.46
CA PHE A 105 -4.05 10.09 -10.77
C PHE A 105 -4.32 8.94 -11.74
N ASP A 106 -5.11 9.24 -12.76
CA ASP A 106 -5.52 8.30 -13.79
C ASP A 106 -4.66 8.49 -15.04
N TYR A 107 -3.67 7.62 -15.22
CA TYR A 107 -2.82 7.62 -16.41
C TYR A 107 -3.49 6.82 -17.54
N LYS A 108 -4.01 7.53 -18.55
CA LYS A 108 -4.84 6.94 -19.63
C LYS A 108 -4.12 6.72 -20.96
N THR A 109 -2.80 6.83 -20.99
CA THR A 109 -2.03 6.73 -22.24
C THR A 109 -1.73 5.28 -22.61
N TYR A 110 -1.41 4.44 -21.63
CA TYR A 110 -1.18 3.01 -21.81
C TYR A 110 -1.28 2.26 -20.47
N GLY A 111 -1.33 0.94 -20.55
CA GLY A 111 -1.30 0.05 -19.39
C GLY A 111 -0.56 -1.25 -19.68
N ASN A 112 -1.03 -2.34 -19.06
CA ASN A 112 -0.46 -3.68 -19.16
C ASN A 112 -0.26 -4.14 -20.61
N LYS A 113 -1.14 -3.79 -21.54
CA LYS A 113 -1.03 -4.20 -22.94
C LYS A 113 0.27 -3.70 -23.55
N PHE A 114 0.53 -2.40 -23.49
CA PHE A 114 1.76 -1.82 -24.00
C PHE A 114 2.98 -2.33 -23.24
N ILE A 115 2.93 -2.32 -21.91
CA ILE A 115 4.07 -2.68 -21.07
C ILE A 115 4.47 -4.15 -21.28
N GLY A 116 3.50 -5.06 -21.27
CA GLY A 116 3.75 -6.48 -21.44
C GLY A 116 4.08 -6.87 -22.89
N THR A 117 3.39 -6.29 -23.88
CA THR A 117 3.55 -6.73 -25.28
C THR A 117 4.64 -5.98 -26.03
N ILE A 118 4.84 -4.68 -25.78
CA ILE A 118 5.81 -3.85 -26.47
C ILE A 118 7.11 -3.74 -25.66
N LEU A 119 7.02 -3.37 -24.38
CA LEU A 119 8.22 -3.23 -23.54
C LEU A 119 8.77 -4.57 -23.04
N LYS A 120 7.99 -5.66 -23.11
CA LYS A 120 8.36 -7.02 -22.70
C LYS A 120 8.81 -7.12 -21.23
N THR A 121 8.19 -6.34 -20.34
CA THR A 121 8.50 -6.32 -18.91
C THR A 121 7.26 -6.49 -18.05
N SER A 122 7.46 -6.77 -16.75
CA SER A 122 6.38 -6.80 -15.77
C SER A 122 5.80 -5.38 -15.60
N PRO A 123 4.47 -5.20 -15.69
CA PRO A 123 3.82 -3.92 -15.42
C PRO A 123 4.17 -3.34 -14.04
N ASP A 124 4.26 -4.22 -13.05
CA ASP A 124 4.59 -3.87 -11.68
C ASP A 124 6.01 -3.31 -11.57
N THR A 125 6.98 -4.02 -12.14
CA THR A 125 8.39 -3.56 -12.22
C THR A 125 8.52 -2.25 -13.00
N PHE A 126 7.77 -2.08 -14.09
CA PHE A 126 7.73 -0.83 -14.84
C PHE A 126 7.29 0.34 -13.96
N VAL A 127 6.17 0.18 -13.24
CA VAL A 127 5.63 1.22 -12.36
C VAL A 127 6.61 1.56 -11.25
N GLN A 128 7.23 0.57 -10.62
CA GLN A 128 8.21 0.78 -9.56
C GLN A 128 9.42 1.59 -10.02
N ILE A 129 9.97 1.28 -11.19
CA ILE A 129 11.08 2.06 -11.78
C ILE A 129 10.60 3.48 -12.14
N ALA A 130 9.40 3.63 -12.68
CA ALA A 130 8.83 4.94 -13.00
C ALA A 130 8.63 5.81 -11.74
N LEU A 131 8.24 5.22 -10.61
CA LEU A 131 8.13 5.92 -9.32
C LEU A 131 9.50 6.40 -8.81
N GLN A 132 10.58 5.63 -9.02
CA GLN A 132 11.94 6.09 -8.68
C GLN A 132 12.36 7.30 -9.52
N LEU A 133 12.07 7.27 -10.82
CA LEU A 133 12.33 8.39 -11.72
C LEU A 133 11.53 9.63 -11.31
N ALA A 134 10.23 9.48 -11.07
CA ALA A 134 9.35 10.58 -10.68
C ALA A 134 9.80 11.21 -9.35
N TYR A 135 10.12 10.40 -8.35
CA TYR A 135 10.62 10.89 -7.07
C TYR A 135 11.94 11.65 -7.25
N PHE A 136 12.89 11.11 -8.01
CA PHE A 136 14.16 11.80 -8.24
C PHE A 136 13.97 13.13 -8.98
N GLN A 137 13.11 13.18 -10.00
CA GLN A 137 12.81 14.43 -10.71
C GLN A 137 12.20 15.50 -9.80
N GLN A 138 11.35 15.09 -8.86
CA GLN A 138 10.70 16.01 -7.94
C GLN A 138 11.63 16.45 -6.79
N GLN A 139 12.45 15.53 -6.27
CA GLN A 139 13.17 15.70 -5.01
C GLN A 139 14.68 15.89 -5.18
N ASN A 140 15.20 15.69 -6.39
CA ASN A 140 16.63 15.68 -6.73
C ASN A 140 17.50 14.80 -5.80
N LYS A 141 16.89 13.75 -5.25
CA LYS A 141 17.52 12.78 -4.35
C LYS A 141 16.83 11.43 -4.48
N PHE A 142 17.56 10.38 -4.17
CA PHE A 142 17.00 9.04 -4.03
C PHE A 142 16.50 8.82 -2.60
N CYS A 143 15.56 7.89 -2.42
CA CYS A 143 15.08 7.50 -1.11
C CYS A 143 14.86 5.99 -1.00
N ALA A 144 14.77 5.48 0.23
CA ALA A 144 14.38 4.10 0.46
C ALA A 144 12.91 3.89 0.02
N CYS A 145 12.69 2.85 -0.77
CA CYS A 145 11.39 2.48 -1.29
C CYS A 145 11.01 1.07 -0.84
N TYR A 146 9.82 0.96 -0.24
CA TYR A 146 9.21 -0.28 0.18
C TYR A 146 8.19 -0.75 -0.85
N GLU A 147 8.29 -2.02 -1.26
CA GLU A 147 7.26 -2.76 -1.99
C GLU A 147 7.06 -4.14 -1.32
N PRO A 148 5.81 -4.58 -1.06
CA PRO A 148 5.57 -5.86 -0.38
C PRO A 148 5.77 -7.06 -1.32
N ILE A 149 6.57 -8.03 -0.87
CA ILE A 149 6.66 -9.36 -1.47
C ILE A 149 5.79 -10.32 -0.64
N SER A 150 4.79 -10.95 -1.27
CA SER A 150 3.97 -11.96 -0.60
C SER A 150 4.77 -13.23 -0.28
N MET A 151 4.74 -13.64 0.99
CA MET A 151 5.46 -14.80 1.53
C MET A 151 4.55 -16.01 1.81
N LYS A 152 3.31 -15.99 1.33
CA LYS A 152 2.28 -17.00 1.61
C LYS A 152 2.58 -18.44 1.16
N HIS A 153 3.65 -18.65 0.40
CA HIS A 153 4.14 -19.99 0.06
C HIS A 153 4.96 -20.63 1.19
N PHE A 154 5.31 -19.85 2.23
CA PHE A 154 5.79 -20.35 3.51
C PHE A 154 4.65 -20.44 4.52
N ASN A 155 4.74 -21.38 5.46
CA ASN A 155 3.77 -21.51 6.55
C ASN A 155 3.74 -20.22 7.38
N TYR A 156 2.55 -19.69 7.64
CA TYR A 156 2.31 -18.39 8.29
C TYR A 156 2.97 -17.17 7.61
N GLY A 157 3.42 -17.30 6.36
CA GLY A 157 4.11 -16.24 5.64
C GLY A 157 3.19 -15.04 5.36
N ARG A 158 3.64 -13.85 5.77
CA ARG A 158 3.03 -12.54 5.49
C ARG A 158 3.76 -11.85 4.34
N THR A 159 4.67 -10.94 4.65
CA THR A 159 5.39 -10.13 3.68
C THR A 159 6.89 -10.08 3.96
N GLU A 160 7.67 -10.03 2.89
CA GLU A 160 9.05 -9.54 2.85
C GLU A 160 9.08 -8.21 2.09
N THR A 161 10.19 -7.48 2.15
CA THR A 161 10.40 -6.19 1.48
C THR A 161 11.17 -6.38 0.18
N CYS A 162 10.62 -5.85 -0.91
CA CYS A 162 11.36 -5.49 -2.10
C CYS A 162 11.87 -4.06 -1.94
N ARG A 163 13.19 -3.86 -2.02
CA ARG A 163 13.80 -2.54 -2.04
C ARG A 163 13.92 -2.08 -3.50
N SER A 164 12.91 -1.37 -4.00
CA SER A 164 12.80 -1.02 -5.43
C SER A 164 13.94 -0.15 -5.96
N LEU A 165 14.60 0.61 -5.09
CA LEU A 165 15.81 1.37 -5.43
C LEU A 165 17.04 0.45 -5.46
N THR A 166 17.28 -0.20 -6.58
CA THR A 166 18.55 -0.90 -6.83
C THR A 166 19.59 0.04 -7.43
N LYS A 167 20.85 -0.42 -7.51
CA LYS A 167 21.91 0.33 -8.19
C LYS A 167 21.57 0.54 -9.67
N GLU A 168 21.06 -0.49 -10.34
CA GLU A 168 20.67 -0.46 -11.75
C GLU A 168 19.50 0.50 -11.98
N CYS A 169 18.55 0.55 -11.04
CA CYS A 169 17.46 1.53 -11.07
C CYS A 169 18.00 2.96 -10.96
N LYS A 170 18.92 3.22 -10.03
CA LYS A 170 19.62 4.50 -9.93
C LYS A 170 20.36 4.86 -11.22
N ASP A 171 21.12 3.93 -11.79
CA ASP A 171 21.87 4.16 -13.02
C ASP A 171 20.94 4.50 -14.19
N PHE A 172 19.79 3.81 -14.30
CA PHE A 172 18.76 4.17 -15.27
C PHE A 172 18.19 5.56 -15.03
N VAL A 173 17.76 5.89 -13.80
CA VAL A 173 17.18 7.20 -13.47
C VAL A 173 18.13 8.34 -13.82
N LEU A 174 19.41 8.23 -13.44
CA LEU A 174 20.43 9.22 -13.78
C LEU A 174 20.64 9.32 -15.30
N SER A 175 20.61 8.19 -16.01
CA SER A 175 20.76 8.21 -17.47
C SER A 175 19.63 8.91 -18.20
N VAL A 176 18.40 8.86 -17.66
CA VAL A 176 17.26 9.56 -18.26
C VAL A 176 17.49 11.07 -18.28
N LEU A 177 18.14 11.59 -17.24
CA LEU A 177 18.40 13.03 -17.04
C LEU A 177 19.67 13.54 -17.72
N ASP A 178 20.47 12.66 -18.31
CA ASP A 178 21.66 13.06 -19.08
C ASP A 178 21.30 13.17 -20.57
N ASP A 179 21.24 14.41 -21.07
CA ASP A 179 20.95 14.69 -22.47
C ASP A 179 22.06 14.23 -23.43
N ASN A 180 23.26 13.95 -22.93
CA ASN A 180 24.39 13.48 -23.75
C ASN A 180 24.34 11.98 -24.02
N LEU A 181 23.53 11.22 -23.27
CA LEU A 181 23.43 9.77 -23.44
C LEU A 181 22.47 9.40 -24.58
N PRO A 182 22.89 8.53 -25.53
CA PRO A 182 22.02 8.07 -26.60
C PRO A 182 20.78 7.33 -26.06
N PRO A 183 19.60 7.44 -26.72
CA PRO A 183 18.39 6.72 -26.33
C PRO A 183 18.58 5.21 -26.15
N GLU A 184 19.43 4.58 -26.97
CA GLU A 184 19.72 3.14 -26.87
C GLU A 184 20.46 2.80 -25.58
N THR A 185 21.31 3.70 -25.07
CA THR A 185 21.99 3.51 -23.77
C THR A 185 20.99 3.59 -22.62
N LYS A 186 20.11 4.61 -22.64
CA LYS A 186 19.03 4.77 -21.65
C LYS A 186 18.12 3.53 -21.61
N LYS A 187 17.78 2.99 -22.79
CA LYS A 187 16.99 1.76 -22.94
C LYS A 187 17.71 0.53 -22.38
N GLN A 188 19.00 0.36 -22.63
CA GLN A 188 19.77 -0.74 -22.05
C GLN A 188 19.81 -0.68 -20.52
N LEU A 189 19.98 0.52 -19.95
CA LEU A 189 19.94 0.74 -18.50
C LEU A 189 18.56 0.47 -17.92
N PHE A 190 17.48 0.85 -18.63
CA PHE A 190 16.11 0.49 -18.25
C PHE A 190 15.94 -1.02 -18.09
N TYR A 191 16.41 -1.82 -19.07
CA TYR A 191 16.29 -3.28 -18.98
C TYR A 191 17.15 -3.88 -17.87
N LYS A 192 18.33 -3.32 -17.58
CA LYS A 192 19.12 -3.72 -16.40
C LYS A 192 18.39 -3.45 -15.09
N ALA A 193 17.71 -2.31 -14.96
CA ALA A 193 16.89 -1.98 -13.80
C ALA A 193 15.72 -2.96 -13.65
N VAL A 194 15.06 -3.30 -14.76
CA VAL A 194 13.99 -4.31 -14.80
C VAL A 194 14.50 -5.67 -14.30
N ASP A 195 15.62 -6.13 -14.83
CA ASP A 195 16.17 -7.44 -14.47
C ASP A 195 16.59 -7.48 -12.99
N ALA A 196 17.20 -6.40 -12.50
CA ALA A 196 17.59 -6.28 -11.09
C ALA A 196 16.38 -6.39 -10.14
N GLN A 197 15.30 -5.63 -10.41
CA GLN A 197 14.11 -5.69 -9.57
C GLN A 197 13.41 -7.05 -9.65
N ARG A 198 13.30 -7.63 -10.86
CA ARG A 198 12.74 -8.99 -11.03
C ARG A 198 13.53 -10.04 -10.26
N GLN A 199 14.85 -9.94 -10.30
CA GLN A 199 15.73 -10.83 -9.55
C GLN A 199 15.58 -10.63 -8.04
N TYR A 200 15.46 -9.38 -7.57
CA TYR A 200 15.19 -9.07 -6.15
C TYR A 200 13.89 -9.72 -5.68
N ILE A 201 12.78 -9.51 -6.40
CA ILE A 201 11.48 -10.11 -6.09
C ILE A 201 11.56 -11.64 -6.09
N LYS A 202 12.27 -12.22 -7.07
CA LYS A 202 12.45 -13.67 -7.19
C LYS A 202 13.19 -14.27 -6.00
N GLU A 203 14.27 -13.64 -5.53
CA GLU A 203 15.01 -14.13 -4.36
C GLU A 203 14.27 -13.83 -3.05
N GLY A 204 13.58 -12.69 -2.95
CA GLY A 204 12.70 -12.38 -1.82
C GLY A 204 11.60 -13.44 -1.66
N LYS A 205 10.94 -13.87 -2.75
CA LYS A 205 10.00 -14.99 -2.78
C LYS A 205 10.63 -16.37 -2.47
N LYS A 206 11.94 -16.46 -2.26
CA LYS A 206 12.61 -17.66 -1.76
C LYS A 206 13.05 -17.51 -0.31
N GLY A 207 12.62 -16.46 0.39
CA GLY A 207 13.03 -16.15 1.75
C GLY A 207 14.46 -15.58 1.86
N LYS A 208 14.99 -15.00 0.77
CA LYS A 208 16.34 -14.41 0.75
C LYS A 208 16.32 -12.87 0.77
N GLY A 209 15.20 -12.28 1.19
CA GLY A 209 15.17 -10.87 1.54
C GLY A 209 15.95 -10.61 2.83
N ILE A 210 16.37 -9.36 3.02
CA ILE A 210 17.19 -8.98 4.18
C ILE A 210 16.38 -8.31 5.28
N ASP A 211 15.26 -7.65 4.95
CA ASP A 211 14.56 -6.78 5.88
C ASP A 211 13.94 -7.54 7.05
N ARG A 212 13.21 -8.65 6.80
CA ARG A 212 12.66 -9.45 7.91
C ARG A 212 13.74 -10.20 8.67
N HIS A 213 14.84 -10.60 8.02
CA HIS A 213 15.98 -11.22 8.69
C HIS A 213 16.65 -10.25 9.67
N LEU A 214 16.99 -9.04 9.21
CA LEU A 214 17.61 -8.01 10.05
C LEU A 214 16.67 -7.55 11.18
N LEU A 215 15.36 -7.48 10.93
CA LEU A 215 14.36 -7.27 11.97
C LEU A 215 14.39 -8.39 13.02
N GLY A 216 14.42 -9.65 12.59
CA GLY A 216 14.52 -10.80 13.50
C GLY A 216 15.76 -10.74 14.39
N LEU A 217 16.93 -10.45 13.81
CA LEU A 217 18.17 -10.28 14.57
C LEU A 217 18.06 -9.15 15.60
N LYS A 218 17.48 -8.01 15.22
CA LYS A 218 17.25 -6.88 16.13
C LYS A 218 16.32 -7.28 17.29
N LEU A 219 15.22 -7.97 17.00
CA LEU A 219 14.25 -8.38 18.01
C LEU A 219 14.83 -9.41 18.97
N LEU A 220 15.63 -10.36 18.49
CA LEU A 220 16.34 -11.33 19.34
C LEU A 220 17.30 -10.65 20.33
N MET A 221 18.04 -9.62 19.89
CA MET A 221 18.90 -8.85 20.80
C MET A 221 18.07 -8.15 21.88
N ILE A 222 16.92 -7.58 21.52
CA ILE A 222 16.02 -6.91 22.48
C ILE A 222 15.45 -7.92 23.48
N GLU A 223 14.97 -9.07 23.00
CA GLU A 223 14.40 -10.15 23.82
C GLU A 223 15.42 -10.68 24.84
N ASN A 224 16.69 -10.82 24.43
CA ASN A 224 17.77 -11.30 25.28
C ASN A 224 18.41 -10.19 26.16
N ASN A 225 17.89 -8.96 26.14
CA ASN A 225 18.49 -7.79 26.79
C ASN A 225 19.96 -7.56 26.40
N GLU A 226 20.33 -7.91 25.17
CA GLU A 226 21.64 -7.67 24.60
C GLU A 226 21.75 -6.24 24.05
N PRO A 227 22.95 -5.63 24.09
CA PRO A 227 23.15 -4.35 23.42
C PRO A 227 22.93 -4.51 21.91
N LEU A 228 22.10 -3.64 21.33
CA LEU A 228 21.90 -3.61 19.87
C LEU A 228 23.23 -3.47 19.14
N HIS A 229 23.44 -4.34 18.13
CA HIS A 229 24.59 -4.25 17.24
C HIS A 229 24.71 -2.83 16.63
N PRO A 230 25.93 -2.25 16.51
CA PRO A 230 26.13 -0.88 16.02
C PRO A 230 25.45 -0.57 14.69
N LEU A 231 25.34 -1.56 13.80
CA LEU A 231 24.58 -1.48 12.54
C LEU A 231 23.17 -0.88 12.74
N PHE A 232 22.43 -1.28 13.78
CA PHE A 232 21.05 -0.81 13.99
C PHE A 232 20.94 0.63 14.46
N LYS A 233 22.07 1.23 14.87
CA LYS A 233 22.20 2.65 15.24
C LYS A 233 22.87 3.47 14.15
N ASP A 234 23.39 2.81 13.11
CA ASP A 234 24.10 3.45 12.02
C ASP A 234 23.12 4.34 11.21
N PRO A 235 23.44 5.63 10.98
CA PRO A 235 22.58 6.54 10.23
C PRO A 235 22.23 6.05 8.82
N VAL A 236 23.13 5.33 8.15
CA VAL A 236 22.90 4.74 6.83
C VAL A 236 21.87 3.61 6.92
N PHE A 237 21.99 2.73 7.92
CA PHE A 237 21.01 1.66 8.12
C PHE A 237 19.62 2.23 8.44
N ILE A 238 19.56 3.22 9.36
CA ILE A 238 18.31 3.92 9.71
C ILE A 238 17.70 4.52 8.45
N ASN A 239 18.46 5.32 7.70
CA ASN A 239 17.97 5.96 6.48
C ASN A 239 17.54 4.93 5.40
N SER A 240 18.24 3.80 5.30
CA SER A 240 17.87 2.72 4.37
C SER A 240 16.54 2.07 4.75
N SER A 241 16.11 2.18 6.01
CA SER A 241 14.86 1.60 6.53
C SER A 241 13.79 2.67 6.82
N THR A 242 14.05 3.92 6.42
CA THR A 242 13.09 5.04 6.46
C THR A 242 12.38 5.11 5.10
N TRP A 243 11.25 4.40 4.98
CA TRP A 243 10.50 4.21 3.73
C TRP A 243 9.74 5.47 3.29
N ARG A 244 10.46 6.43 2.69
CA ARG A 244 9.86 7.66 2.13
C ARG A 244 8.97 7.39 0.93
N LEU A 245 9.20 6.30 0.21
CA LEU A 245 8.22 5.73 -0.71
C LEU A 245 7.74 4.41 -0.13
N SER A 246 6.49 4.34 0.29
CA SER A 246 5.83 3.08 0.64
C SER A 246 4.79 2.77 -0.42
N THR A 247 4.97 1.66 -1.12
CA THR A 247 4.19 1.33 -2.32
C THR A 247 3.48 -0.01 -2.19
N SER A 248 2.34 -0.18 -2.84
CA SER A 248 1.73 -1.50 -3.03
C SER A 248 0.84 -1.53 -4.27
N PRO A 249 0.98 -2.54 -5.15
CA PRO A 249 -0.05 -2.81 -6.14
C PRO A 249 -1.34 -3.28 -5.45
N TYR A 250 -2.50 -2.92 -5.99
CA TYR A 250 -3.77 -3.55 -5.62
C TYR A 250 -4.32 -4.36 -6.80
N LEU A 251 -4.32 -5.68 -6.63
CA LEU A 251 -4.45 -6.62 -7.74
C LEU A 251 -5.89 -7.07 -8.02
N THR A 252 -6.86 -6.77 -7.16
CA THR A 252 -8.23 -7.23 -7.40
C THR A 252 -8.94 -6.36 -8.45
N PRO A 253 -9.53 -6.96 -9.50
CA PRO A 253 -10.22 -6.22 -10.54
C PRO A 253 -11.45 -5.48 -10.00
N MET A 254 -12.00 -5.90 -8.86
CA MET A 254 -13.23 -5.34 -8.29
C MET A 254 -13.02 -4.04 -7.50
N PHE A 255 -11.81 -3.78 -7.00
CA PHE A 255 -11.56 -2.51 -6.33
C PHE A 255 -11.40 -1.41 -7.37
N LEU A 256 -12.18 -0.34 -7.21
CA LEU A 256 -11.97 0.90 -7.96
C LEU A 256 -10.63 1.51 -7.57
N THR A 257 -10.32 1.53 -6.28
CA THR A 257 -9.10 2.12 -5.72
C THR A 257 -8.76 1.51 -4.35
N SER A 258 -7.52 1.69 -3.91
CA SER A 258 -6.98 1.28 -2.61
C SER A 258 -6.09 2.39 -2.05
N ALA A 259 -5.93 2.46 -0.74
CA ALA A 259 -5.36 3.62 -0.09
C ALA A 259 -4.67 3.27 1.22
N PHE A 260 -3.49 3.85 1.47
CA PHE A 260 -2.92 3.95 2.82
C PHE A 260 -2.13 5.26 2.94
N GLY A 261 -1.97 5.77 4.17
CA GLY A 261 -1.20 6.98 4.45
C GLY A 261 0.31 6.73 4.44
N PRO A 262 1.14 7.77 4.35
CA PRO A 262 2.60 7.61 4.43
C PRO A 262 3.03 6.97 5.75
N VAL A 263 4.15 6.23 5.70
CA VAL A 263 4.70 5.53 6.89
C VAL A 263 5.79 6.34 7.61
N VAL A 264 6.16 7.51 7.08
CA VAL A 264 7.08 8.48 7.68
C VAL A 264 6.56 9.91 7.43
N PRO A 265 6.94 10.90 8.26
CA PRO A 265 6.46 12.29 8.11
C PRO A 265 6.84 12.96 6.78
N ASP A 266 7.97 12.57 6.18
CA ASP A 266 8.50 13.13 4.93
C ASP A 266 8.35 12.17 3.74
N GLY A 267 7.28 11.39 3.71
CA GLY A 267 7.08 10.31 2.75
C GLY A 267 5.74 10.31 2.03
N TYR A 268 5.58 9.31 1.17
CA TYR A 268 4.39 9.05 0.37
C TYR A 268 3.89 7.62 0.60
N GLY A 269 2.56 7.48 0.67
CA GLY A 269 1.87 6.21 0.53
C GLY A 269 1.27 6.10 -0.86
N ILE A 270 1.75 5.15 -1.67
CA ILE A 270 1.34 5.02 -3.08
C ILE A 270 0.75 3.65 -3.33
N THR A 271 -0.51 3.60 -3.76
CA THR A 271 -1.08 2.39 -4.34
C THR A 271 -1.31 2.57 -5.83
N TYR A 272 -1.30 1.46 -6.57
CA TYR A 272 -1.59 1.50 -7.99
C TYR A 272 -2.28 0.25 -8.51
N LYS A 273 -3.05 0.43 -9.58
CA LYS A 273 -3.67 -0.65 -10.35
C LYS A 273 -3.43 -0.43 -11.83
N ILE A 274 -2.97 -1.50 -12.47
CA ILE A 274 -2.61 -1.51 -13.87
C ILE A 274 -3.71 -2.27 -14.61
N LYS A 275 -4.44 -1.59 -15.48
CA LYS A 275 -5.40 -2.20 -16.40
C LYS A 275 -4.78 -2.36 -17.80
N GLU A 276 -5.57 -2.76 -18.79
CA GLU A 276 -5.08 -3.00 -20.15
C GLU A 276 -4.42 -1.75 -20.75
N ASP A 277 -5.09 -0.60 -20.71
CA ASP A 277 -4.68 0.64 -21.38
C ASP A 277 -4.57 1.85 -20.43
N GLU A 278 -4.68 1.64 -19.12
CA GLU A 278 -4.62 2.70 -18.12
C GLU A 278 -3.95 2.22 -16.81
N ILE A 279 -3.40 3.16 -16.05
CA ILE A 279 -2.84 2.93 -14.72
C ILE A 279 -3.45 3.94 -13.74
N PHE A 280 -4.02 3.42 -12.66
CA PHE A 280 -4.57 4.21 -11.57
C PHE A 280 -3.54 4.33 -10.46
N PHE A 281 -3.34 5.54 -9.95
CA PHE A 281 -2.51 5.81 -8.80
C PHE A 281 -3.32 6.49 -7.71
N HIS A 282 -3.04 6.11 -6.48
CA HIS A 282 -3.53 6.77 -5.28
C HIS A 282 -2.30 7.18 -4.46
N ILE A 283 -2.06 8.49 -4.35
CA ILE A 283 -0.86 9.07 -3.78
C ILE A 283 -1.26 9.87 -2.54
N ALA A 284 -0.85 9.41 -1.37
CA ALA A 284 -1.06 10.08 -0.09
C ALA A 284 0.25 10.69 0.41
N ASN A 285 0.18 11.88 1.00
CA ASN A 285 1.27 12.56 1.70
C ASN A 285 0.72 13.38 2.89
N TRP A 286 1.59 13.77 3.81
CA TRP A 286 1.23 14.74 4.86
C TRP A 286 1.35 16.17 4.32
N LYS A 287 0.43 17.06 4.70
CA LYS A 287 0.42 18.47 4.24
C LYS A 287 1.46 19.31 4.97
N ASP A 288 1.77 18.98 6.22
CA ASP A 288 2.78 19.62 7.05
C ASP A 288 4.21 19.17 6.74
N CYS A 289 4.39 18.24 5.80
CA CYS A 289 5.71 17.92 5.27
C CYS A 289 6.28 19.17 4.56
N ALA A 290 7.35 19.74 5.12
CA ALA A 290 8.12 20.77 4.43
C ALA A 290 8.61 20.22 3.08
N ALA A 291 8.42 20.99 2.01
CA ALA A 291 8.85 20.67 0.65
C ALA A 291 10.38 20.59 0.54
#